data_AF-A0A959RJM5-F1
#
_entry.id   AF-A0A959RJM5-F1
#
_cell.length_a   1.000
_cell.length_b   1.000
_cell.length_c   1.000
_cell.angle_alpha   90.00
_cell.angle_beta   90.00
_cell.angle_gamma   90.00
#
_symmetry.space_group_name_H-M   'P 1'
#
loop_
_entity.id
_entity.type
_entity.pdbx_description
1 polymer ?
#
loop_
_entity_poly.entity_id
_entity_poly.type
_entity_poly.pdbx_seq_one_letter_code
_entity_poly.pdbx_strand_id
1 'polypeptide(L)'
;MKKLSFLFVFLPMVALAQDKEQSFTIVGKAKDLTPQPNWVFIQYRSQGAWQKDSAAIINGKYTLKGTIEEPVIAYMSVKYNDETDGEDVTTRASRDRTTIFIEPGKIKTKSEDSISNIKVKSSLAHVEYDKLKKSLQPYEDQMKPLIEQYRAYYKAKDKENQEKIEKQLDEIDATMKEKVYGEYVKNNPNSPISMFALQQYAGYDLDIDKVEPLYVSLSNKVKDYPSAKHFKEVLDIARKTAIGQTAMDF
;
A
#
# COMPACT_ATOMS: atom_id res chain seq x y z
N MET A 1 65.07 2.76 -26.36
CA MET A 1 64.60 1.67 -25.47
C MET A 1 64.34 2.32 -24.11
N LYS A 2 63.20 2.37 -23.45
CA LYS A 2 61.85 1.79 -23.57
C LYS A 2 60.86 2.94 -23.26
N LYS A 3 59.80 3.12 -24.05
CA LYS A 3 58.72 4.08 -23.70
C LYS A 3 57.77 3.37 -22.73
N LEU A 4 57.66 3.86 -21.49
CA LEU A 4 56.78 3.32 -20.47
C LEU A 4 55.46 4.13 -20.51
N SER A 5 54.48 3.65 -21.28
CA SER A 5 53.12 4.22 -21.25
C SER A 5 52.39 3.72 -20.01
N PHE A 6 52.14 4.62 -19.05
CA PHE A 6 51.20 4.40 -17.96
C PHE A 6 49.78 4.53 -18.50
N LEU A 7 49.11 3.40 -18.74
CA LEU A 7 47.69 3.36 -19.06
C LEU A 7 46.91 3.44 -17.73
N PHE A 8 46.41 4.63 -17.41
CA PHE A 8 45.46 4.82 -16.30
C PHE A 8 44.11 4.20 -16.72
N VAL A 9 43.84 2.98 -16.26
CA VAL A 9 42.54 2.34 -16.45
C VAL A 9 41.57 3.00 -15.47
N PHE A 10 40.75 3.92 -15.99
CA PHE A 10 39.54 4.41 -15.33
C PHE A 10 38.52 3.25 -15.33
N LEU A 11 38.39 2.54 -14.21
CA LEU A 11 37.25 1.66 -14.00
C LEU A 11 36.03 2.53 -13.69
N PRO A 12 34.94 2.49 -14.48
CA PRO A 12 33.70 3.11 -14.05
C PRO A 12 33.16 2.26 -12.90
N MET A 13 33.17 2.83 -11.70
CA MET A 13 32.52 2.27 -10.52
C MET A 13 31.02 2.48 -10.69
N VAL A 14 30.40 1.71 -11.60
CA VAL A 14 28.94 1.64 -11.71
C VAL A 14 28.49 0.74 -10.56
N ALA A 15 28.39 1.31 -9.37
CA ALA A 15 27.55 0.75 -8.33
C ALA A 15 26.10 0.89 -8.81
N LEU A 16 25.65 -0.07 -9.62
CA LEU A 16 24.22 -0.34 -9.70
C LEU A 16 23.81 -0.68 -8.28
N ALA A 17 23.01 0.18 -7.65
CA ALA A 17 22.25 -0.19 -6.49
C ALA A 17 21.44 -1.43 -6.90
N GLN A 18 21.92 -2.61 -6.51
CA GLN A 18 21.11 -3.80 -6.54
C GLN A 18 20.08 -3.58 -5.44
N ASP A 19 18.97 -2.92 -5.75
CA ASP A 19 17.74 -3.10 -5.00
C ASP A 19 17.48 -4.62 -5.04
N LYS A 20 17.82 -5.29 -3.94
CA LYS A 20 17.88 -6.74 -3.90
C LYS A 20 16.46 -7.24 -3.95
N GLU A 21 15.99 -7.59 -5.14
CA GLU A 21 14.75 -8.32 -5.33
C GLU A 21 14.71 -9.51 -4.37
N GLN A 22 13.67 -9.55 -3.53
CA GLN A 22 13.45 -10.63 -2.58
C GLN A 22 12.21 -11.39 -2.99
N SER A 23 12.33 -12.71 -3.05
CA SER A 23 11.21 -13.58 -3.41
C SER A 23 10.16 -13.64 -2.30
N PHE A 24 8.89 -13.66 -2.68
CA PHE A 24 7.78 -14.05 -1.82
C PHE A 24 7.07 -15.29 -2.37
N THR A 25 6.36 -15.99 -1.50
CA THR A 25 5.44 -17.06 -1.88
C THR A 25 4.21 -17.01 -0.98
N ILE A 26 3.04 -16.82 -1.58
CA ILE A 26 1.75 -16.91 -0.89
C ILE A 26 1.21 -18.32 -1.08
N VAL A 27 0.99 -19.03 0.02
CA VAL A 27 0.33 -20.35 0.03
C VAL A 27 -1.02 -20.22 0.70
N GLY A 28 -2.09 -20.35 -0.07
CA GLY A 28 -3.44 -20.10 0.40
C GLY A 28 -4.33 -21.33 0.51
N LYS A 29 -5.26 -21.27 1.46
CA LYS A 29 -6.39 -22.20 1.61
C LYS A 29 -7.69 -21.44 1.34
N ALA A 30 -8.41 -21.90 0.33
CA ALA A 30 -9.66 -21.33 -0.17
C ALA A 30 -10.83 -22.33 -0.11
N LYS A 31 -10.62 -23.54 0.42
CA LYS A 31 -11.63 -24.61 0.49
C LYS A 31 -12.91 -24.24 1.26
N ASP A 32 -12.88 -23.23 2.11
CA ASP A 32 -14.01 -22.82 2.95
C ASP A 32 -14.72 -21.58 2.36
N LEU A 33 -14.44 -21.21 1.10
CA LEU A 33 -15.12 -20.12 0.38
C LEU A 33 -16.46 -20.59 -0.23
N THR A 34 -17.46 -19.72 -0.19
CA THR A 34 -18.78 -20.01 -0.77
C THR A 34 -19.28 -18.81 -1.60
N PRO A 35 -19.59 -19.02 -2.90
CA PRO A 35 -19.33 -20.21 -3.71
C PRO A 35 -17.83 -20.52 -3.85
N GLN A 36 -17.47 -21.66 -4.43
CA GLN A 36 -16.06 -22.04 -4.63
C GLN A 36 -15.50 -21.33 -5.87
N PRO A 37 -14.43 -20.52 -5.75
CA PRO A 37 -13.78 -19.91 -6.89
C PRO A 37 -12.77 -20.85 -7.57
N ASN A 38 -12.53 -20.61 -8.86
CA ASN A 38 -11.60 -21.40 -9.66
C ASN A 38 -10.22 -20.74 -9.73
N TRP A 39 -10.16 -19.40 -9.55
CA TRP A 39 -8.94 -18.62 -9.67
C TRP A 39 -8.83 -17.57 -8.57
N VAL A 40 -7.60 -17.34 -8.13
CA VAL A 40 -7.20 -16.15 -7.37
C VAL A 40 -6.33 -15.26 -8.24
N PHE A 41 -6.49 -13.96 -8.10
CA PHE A 41 -5.69 -12.93 -8.77
C PHE A 41 -5.06 -12.03 -7.74
N ILE A 42 -3.84 -11.56 -8.01
CA ILE A 42 -3.19 -10.50 -7.26
C ILE A 42 -2.72 -9.39 -8.19
N GLN A 43 -2.74 -8.17 -7.66
CA GLN A 43 -2.15 -7.00 -8.28
C GLN A 43 -1.41 -6.19 -7.23
N TYR A 44 -0.14 -5.86 -7.49
CA TYR A 44 0.72 -5.10 -6.57
C TYR A 44 1.69 -4.22 -7.36
N ARG A 45 2.29 -3.21 -6.72
CA ARG A 45 3.36 -2.43 -7.35
C ARG A 45 4.73 -3.00 -6.97
N SER A 46 5.61 -3.07 -7.95
CA SER A 46 7.02 -3.44 -7.78
C SER A 46 7.81 -2.81 -8.93
N GLN A 47 8.99 -2.26 -8.66
CA GLN A 47 9.82 -1.57 -9.66
C GLN A 47 9.07 -0.45 -10.42
N GLY A 48 8.25 0.33 -9.70
CA GLY A 48 7.48 1.43 -10.29
C GLY A 48 6.32 1.01 -11.21
N ALA A 49 6.11 -0.29 -11.45
CA ALA A 49 5.07 -0.82 -12.33
C ALA A 49 4.05 -1.70 -11.60
N TRP A 50 2.86 -1.82 -12.18
CA TRP A 50 1.86 -2.76 -11.72
C TRP A 50 2.21 -4.18 -12.16
N GLN A 51 2.39 -5.06 -11.19
CA GLN A 51 2.51 -6.49 -11.37
C GLN A 51 1.14 -7.14 -11.22
N LYS A 52 0.86 -8.16 -12.04
CA LYS A 52 -0.37 -8.96 -11.97
C LYS A 52 0.02 -10.43 -12.08
N ASP A 53 -0.60 -11.25 -11.23
CA ASP A 53 -0.42 -12.70 -11.26
C ASP A 53 -1.72 -13.40 -10.91
N SER A 54 -1.83 -14.68 -11.23
CA SER A 54 -3.00 -15.49 -10.97
C SER A 54 -2.63 -16.95 -10.72
N ALA A 55 -3.45 -17.63 -9.93
CA ALA A 55 -3.28 -19.06 -9.69
C ALA A 55 -4.63 -19.77 -9.69
N ALA A 56 -4.68 -20.95 -10.31
CA ALA A 56 -5.81 -21.84 -10.20
C ALA A 56 -5.93 -22.36 -8.76
N ILE A 57 -7.17 -22.52 -8.30
CA ILE A 57 -7.49 -23.12 -7.01
C ILE A 57 -7.71 -24.61 -7.24
N ILE A 58 -6.74 -25.43 -6.83
CA ILE A 58 -6.77 -26.88 -7.00
C ILE A 58 -6.92 -27.51 -5.62
N ASN A 59 -7.97 -28.31 -5.43
CA ASN A 59 -8.32 -28.92 -4.14
C ASN A 59 -8.39 -27.88 -3.00
N GLY A 60 -8.98 -26.72 -3.29
CA GLY A 60 -9.15 -25.61 -2.36
C GLY A 60 -7.84 -24.95 -1.91
N LYS A 61 -6.76 -25.07 -2.68
CA LYS A 61 -5.44 -24.47 -2.40
C LYS A 61 -4.92 -23.73 -3.63
N TYR A 62 -4.12 -22.69 -3.39
CA TYR A 62 -3.43 -21.94 -4.43
C TYR A 62 -2.01 -21.57 -3.99
N THR A 63 -1.15 -21.23 -4.96
CA THR A 63 0.19 -20.70 -4.69
C THR A 63 0.52 -19.60 -5.69
N LEU A 64 0.92 -18.43 -5.18
CA LEU A 64 1.39 -17.29 -5.97
C LEU A 64 2.83 -16.99 -5.58
N LYS A 65 3.65 -16.55 -6.54
CA LYS A 65 5.07 -16.26 -6.34
C LYS A 65 5.45 -14.97 -7.07
N GLY A 66 6.47 -14.30 -6.57
CA GLY A 66 7.01 -13.12 -7.23
C GLY A 66 8.20 -12.56 -6.47
N THR A 67 8.65 -11.38 -6.88
CA THR A 67 9.73 -10.64 -6.25
C THR A 67 9.30 -9.22 -5.92
N ILE A 68 9.81 -8.70 -4.80
CA ILE A 68 9.56 -7.35 -4.31
C ILE A 68 10.84 -6.81 -3.68
N GLU A 69 10.99 -5.49 -3.70
CA GLU A 69 12.15 -4.79 -3.14
C GLU A 69 11.88 -4.26 -1.72
N GLU A 70 10.61 -4.18 -1.34
CA GLU A 70 10.12 -3.77 -0.02
C GLU A 70 8.74 -4.41 0.23
N PRO A 71 8.23 -4.43 1.47
CA PRO A 71 6.85 -4.83 1.74
C PRO A 71 5.85 -3.93 1.02
N VAL A 72 4.87 -4.53 0.32
CA VAL A 72 3.91 -3.79 -0.51
C VAL A 72 2.48 -4.25 -0.28
N ILE A 73 1.53 -3.33 -0.51
CA ILE A 73 0.12 -3.67 -0.63
C ILE A 73 -0.11 -4.47 -1.92
N ALA A 74 -0.88 -5.55 -1.78
CA ALA A 74 -1.43 -6.29 -2.90
C ALA A 74 -2.96 -6.37 -2.79
N TYR A 75 -3.62 -6.04 -3.90
CA TYR A 75 -5.04 -6.22 -4.09
C TYR A 75 -5.26 -7.64 -4.60
N MET A 76 -6.06 -8.40 -3.86
CA MET A 76 -6.36 -9.79 -4.18
C MET A 76 -7.84 -9.94 -4.47
N SER A 77 -8.17 -10.75 -5.48
CA SER A 77 -9.54 -11.04 -5.85
C SER A 77 -9.69 -12.49 -6.29
N VAL A 78 -10.94 -12.96 -6.37
CA VAL A 78 -11.27 -14.28 -6.89
C VAL A 78 -12.17 -14.19 -8.12
N LYS A 79 -12.10 -15.21 -8.97
CA LYS A 79 -13.07 -15.44 -10.05
C LYS A 79 -13.76 -16.79 -9.83
N TYR A 80 -15.08 -16.77 -9.95
CA TYR A 80 -15.94 -17.95 -9.93
C TYR A 80 -16.09 -18.53 -11.33
N ASN A 81 -16.51 -19.79 -11.42
CA ASN A 81 -16.91 -20.35 -12.71
C ASN A 81 -18.16 -19.63 -13.21
N ASP A 82 -18.27 -19.46 -14.52
CA ASP A 82 -19.47 -18.88 -15.14
C ASP A 82 -20.67 -19.87 -15.06
N GLU A 83 -20.42 -21.13 -14.65
CA GLU A 83 -21.38 -22.23 -14.52
C GLU A 83 -21.35 -22.88 -13.12
N THR A 84 -21.81 -22.17 -12.08
CA THR A 84 -22.22 -22.83 -10.83
C THR A 84 -23.74 -22.82 -10.74
N ASP A 85 -24.36 -23.99 -10.90
CA ASP A 85 -25.77 -24.27 -10.60
C ASP A 85 -26.82 -23.30 -11.18
N GLY A 86 -26.58 -22.76 -12.37
CA GLY A 86 -27.57 -21.92 -13.09
C GLY A 86 -27.77 -20.51 -12.50
N GLU A 87 -26.98 -20.11 -11.50
CA GLU A 87 -26.95 -18.74 -10.99
C GLU A 87 -25.72 -17.99 -11.52
N ASP A 88 -25.92 -16.81 -12.09
CA ASP A 88 -24.85 -15.89 -12.49
C ASP A 88 -24.12 -15.37 -11.24
N VAL A 89 -23.02 -16.04 -10.87
CA VAL A 89 -22.17 -15.62 -9.74
C VAL A 89 -21.26 -14.48 -10.21
N THR A 90 -21.85 -13.30 -10.37
CA THR A 90 -21.09 -12.08 -10.60
C THR A 90 -20.19 -11.76 -9.40
N THR A 91 -18.94 -11.36 -9.67
CA THR A 91 -18.02 -10.94 -8.60
C THR A 91 -18.53 -9.68 -7.91
N ARG A 92 -18.72 -9.74 -6.59
CA ARG A 92 -19.13 -8.62 -5.75
C ARG A 92 -17.90 -8.06 -5.04
N ALA A 93 -17.56 -6.80 -5.32
CA ALA A 93 -16.34 -6.19 -4.78
C ALA A 93 -16.20 -6.28 -3.24
N SER A 94 -17.30 -6.20 -2.49
CA SER A 94 -17.32 -6.30 -1.01
C SER A 94 -16.99 -7.69 -0.46
N ARG A 95 -17.20 -8.75 -1.25
CA ARG A 95 -16.99 -10.16 -0.86
C ARG A 95 -15.76 -10.76 -1.55
N ASP A 96 -15.51 -10.34 -2.77
CA ASP A 96 -14.62 -11.06 -3.69
C ASP A 96 -13.29 -10.34 -3.91
N ARG A 97 -13.02 -9.33 -3.08
CA ARG A 97 -11.77 -8.57 -3.07
C ARG A 97 -11.29 -8.35 -1.64
N THR A 98 -9.98 -8.28 -1.48
CA THR A 98 -9.33 -7.94 -0.23
C THR A 98 -7.97 -7.30 -0.49
N THR A 99 -7.42 -6.71 0.55
CA THR A 99 -6.09 -6.11 0.53
C THR A 99 -5.21 -6.86 1.51
N ILE A 100 -4.03 -7.29 1.06
CA ILE A 100 -3.02 -7.88 1.93
C ILE A 100 -1.70 -7.13 1.80
N PHE A 101 -0.81 -7.33 2.77
CA PHE A 101 0.58 -6.89 2.67
C PHE A 101 1.44 -8.09 2.32
N ILE A 102 2.20 -7.96 1.24
CA ILE A 102 3.21 -8.93 0.81
C ILE A 102 4.55 -8.47 1.37
N GLU A 103 5.27 -9.39 2.00
CA GLU A 103 6.65 -9.20 2.43
C GLU A 103 7.52 -10.38 1.95
N PRO A 104 8.85 -10.21 1.90
CA PRO A 104 9.76 -11.28 1.53
C PRO A 104 9.56 -12.55 2.36
N GLY A 105 9.58 -13.72 1.70
CA GLY A 105 9.42 -15.01 2.35
C GLY A 105 8.05 -15.67 2.14
N LYS A 106 7.67 -16.55 3.06
CA LYS A 106 6.50 -17.41 2.91
C LYS A 106 5.30 -16.89 3.70
N ILE A 107 4.29 -16.45 2.98
CA ILE A 107 3.03 -15.93 3.50
C ILE A 107 1.98 -17.05 3.45
N LYS A 108 1.22 -17.22 4.53
CA LYS A 108 0.14 -18.21 4.59
C LYS A 108 -1.19 -17.50 4.67
N THR A 109 -2.14 -17.88 3.82
CA THR A 109 -3.49 -17.32 3.86
C THR A 109 -4.54 -18.40 4.09
N LYS A 110 -5.61 -18.03 4.80
CA LYS A 110 -6.81 -18.85 4.97
C LYS A 110 -8.03 -17.95 4.82
N SER A 111 -8.91 -18.27 3.89
CA SER A 111 -10.21 -17.60 3.77
C SER A 111 -11.31 -18.49 4.32
N GLU A 112 -12.32 -17.86 4.92
CA GLU A 112 -13.53 -18.49 5.44
C GLU A 112 -14.71 -17.70 4.91
N ASP A 113 -15.69 -18.37 4.31
CA ASP A 113 -16.88 -17.82 3.64
C ASP A 113 -16.55 -16.98 2.39
N SER A 114 -15.73 -15.94 2.55
CA SER A 114 -15.41 -14.94 1.54
C SER A 114 -13.92 -14.55 1.61
N ILE A 115 -13.34 -14.16 0.47
CA ILE A 115 -11.94 -13.70 0.45
C ILE A 115 -11.75 -12.35 1.14
N SER A 116 -12.80 -11.54 1.31
CA SER A 116 -12.72 -10.30 2.09
C SER A 116 -12.36 -10.54 3.56
N ASN A 117 -12.68 -11.73 4.09
CA ASN A 117 -12.38 -12.18 5.45
C ASN A 117 -11.07 -12.98 5.57
N ILE A 118 -10.14 -12.80 4.63
CA ILE A 118 -8.89 -13.56 4.63
C ILE A 118 -8.09 -13.34 5.92
N LYS A 119 -7.54 -14.43 6.45
CA LYS A 119 -6.58 -14.43 7.55
C LYS A 119 -5.20 -14.66 6.98
N VAL A 120 -4.29 -13.72 7.18
CA VAL A 120 -2.89 -13.85 6.76
C VAL A 120 -2.02 -14.15 7.98
N LYS A 121 -1.08 -15.08 7.81
CA LYS A 121 -0.10 -15.48 8.83
C LYS A 121 1.29 -15.50 8.22
N SER A 122 2.30 -15.48 9.08
CA SER A 122 3.71 -15.45 8.68
C SER A 122 4.03 -14.22 7.81
N SER A 123 3.39 -13.08 8.11
CA SER A 123 3.68 -11.78 7.53
C SER A 123 3.65 -10.73 8.64
N LEU A 124 4.80 -10.17 9.04
CA LEU A 124 4.85 -9.09 10.03
C LEU A 124 4.22 -7.83 9.47
N ALA A 125 4.49 -7.50 8.20
CA ALA A 125 3.89 -6.37 7.51
C ALA A 125 2.36 -6.42 7.55
N HIS A 126 1.75 -7.59 7.32
CA HIS A 126 0.30 -7.71 7.37
C HIS A 126 -0.25 -7.67 8.80
N VAL A 127 0.46 -8.23 9.78
CA VAL A 127 0.05 -8.10 11.20
C VAL A 127 0.03 -6.63 11.63
N GLU A 128 1.03 -5.85 11.22
CA GLU A 128 1.08 -4.41 11.47
C GLU A 128 -0.02 -3.66 10.72
N TYR A 129 -0.31 -4.07 9.48
CA TYR A 129 -1.41 -3.51 8.69
C TYR A 129 -2.77 -3.76 9.33
N ASP A 130 -3.02 -4.96 9.87
CA ASP A 130 -4.26 -5.27 10.58
C ASP A 130 -4.43 -4.42 11.84
N LYS A 131 -3.34 -4.17 12.59
CA LYS A 131 -3.35 -3.25 13.75
C LYS A 131 -3.71 -1.83 13.31
N LEU A 132 -3.05 -1.33 12.27
CA LEU A 132 -3.30 0.01 11.72
C LEU A 132 -4.75 0.15 11.25
N LYS A 133 -5.26 -0.83 10.48
CA LYS A 133 -6.64 -0.88 10.01
C LYS A 133 -7.64 -0.86 11.16
N LYS A 134 -7.38 -1.61 12.23
CA LYS A 134 -8.23 -1.59 13.43
C LYS A 134 -8.27 -0.21 14.09
N SER A 135 -7.18 0.54 14.07
CA SER A 135 -7.13 1.92 14.58
C SER A 135 -7.86 2.92 13.68
N LEU A 136 -8.01 2.63 12.38
CA LEU A 136 -8.79 3.45 11.45
C LEU A 136 -10.31 3.26 11.62
N GLN A 137 -10.76 2.06 12.02
CA GLN A 137 -12.18 1.69 12.07
C GLN A 137 -13.10 2.72 12.75
N PRO A 138 -12.77 3.30 13.94
CA PRO A 138 -13.65 4.27 14.58
C PRO A 138 -13.88 5.55 13.77
N TYR A 139 -12.91 5.94 12.93
CA TYR A 139 -13.01 7.08 12.03
C TYR A 139 -13.81 6.71 10.78
N GLU A 140 -13.54 5.54 10.20
CA GLU A 140 -14.32 5.01 9.07
C GLU A 140 -15.81 4.88 9.41
N ASP A 141 -16.13 4.41 10.62
CA ASP A 141 -17.50 4.30 11.12
C ASP A 141 -18.20 5.66 11.26
N GLN A 142 -17.46 6.71 11.64
CA GLN A 142 -17.97 8.08 11.69
C GLN A 142 -18.15 8.69 10.29
N MET A 143 -17.21 8.44 9.37
CA MET A 143 -17.27 8.97 8.01
C MET A 143 -18.36 8.31 7.17
N LYS A 144 -18.66 7.03 7.38
CA LYS A 144 -19.62 6.28 6.57
C LYS A 144 -21.00 6.96 6.42
N PRO A 145 -21.73 7.33 7.49
CA PRO A 145 -23.02 8.02 7.35
C PRO A 145 -22.88 9.41 6.72
N LEU A 146 -21.75 10.09 6.91
CA LEU A 146 -21.47 11.39 6.29
C LEU A 146 -21.25 11.25 4.77
N ILE A 147 -20.53 10.21 4.33
CA ILE A 147 -20.33 9.91 2.91
C ILE A 147 -21.68 9.60 2.23
N GLU A 148 -22.58 8.89 2.91
CA GLU A 148 -23.94 8.63 2.41
C GLU A 148 -24.75 9.93 2.26
N GLN A 149 -24.70 10.82 3.26
CA GLN A 149 -25.32 12.14 3.20
C GLN A 149 -24.73 13.02 2.09
N TYR A 150 -23.40 13.07 1.97
CA TYR A 150 -22.70 13.80 0.92
C TYR A 150 -23.19 13.40 -0.47
N ARG A 151 -23.27 12.08 -0.73
CA ARG A 151 -23.77 11.53 -2.00
C ARG A 151 -25.24 11.89 -2.24
N ALA A 152 -26.07 11.91 -1.20
CA ALA A 152 -27.46 12.31 -1.30
C ALA A 152 -27.60 13.80 -1.67
N TYR A 153 -26.86 14.70 -1.00
CA TYR A 153 -26.84 16.14 -1.31
C TYR A 153 -26.30 16.43 -2.70
N TYR A 154 -25.22 15.73 -3.11
CA TYR A 154 -24.69 15.82 -4.47
C TYR A 154 -25.76 15.47 -5.52
N LYS A 155 -26.50 14.38 -5.33
CA LYS A 155 -27.60 13.98 -6.23
C LYS A 155 -28.74 14.99 -6.23
N ALA A 156 -29.04 15.59 -5.08
CA ALA A 156 -30.05 16.64 -4.94
C ALA A 156 -29.58 18.02 -5.47
N LYS A 157 -28.30 18.15 -5.85
CA LYS A 157 -27.65 19.43 -6.21
C LYS A 157 -27.71 20.47 -5.08
N ASP A 158 -27.78 20.02 -3.83
CA ASP A 158 -27.78 20.85 -2.64
C ASP A 158 -26.33 21.15 -2.21
N LYS A 159 -25.78 22.21 -2.80
CA LYS A 159 -24.37 22.58 -2.58
C LYS A 159 -24.08 23.02 -1.15
N GLU A 160 -25.01 23.72 -0.51
CA GLU A 160 -24.78 24.25 0.83
C GLU A 160 -24.61 23.13 1.85
N ASN A 161 -25.49 22.13 1.83
CA ASN A 161 -25.36 21.00 2.75
C ASN A 161 -24.23 20.04 2.34
N GLN A 162 -23.95 19.92 1.03
CA GLN A 162 -22.77 19.19 0.56
C GLN A 162 -21.48 19.78 1.15
N GLU A 163 -21.28 21.10 1.09
CA GLU A 163 -20.09 21.78 1.64
C GLU A 163 -19.98 21.62 3.17
N LYS A 164 -21.10 21.59 3.89
CA LYS A 164 -21.10 21.34 5.34
C LYS A 164 -20.63 19.92 5.67
N ILE A 165 -21.12 18.92 4.94
CA ILE A 165 -20.69 17.54 5.12
C ILE A 165 -19.22 17.35 4.69
N GLU A 166 -18.78 18.02 3.64
CA GLU A 166 -17.38 18.01 3.20
C GLU A 166 -16.43 18.44 4.33
N LYS A 167 -16.73 19.58 4.98
CA LYS A 167 -15.93 20.07 6.12
C LYS A 167 -15.87 19.07 7.27
N GLN A 168 -16.99 18.41 7.59
CA GLN A 168 -17.00 17.37 8.63
C GLN A 168 -16.14 16.16 8.25
N LEU A 169 -16.17 15.75 6.98
CA LEU A 169 -15.32 14.67 6.48
C LEU A 169 -13.84 15.07 6.55
N ASP A 170 -13.50 16.30 6.16
CA ASP A 170 -12.13 16.82 6.21
C ASP A 170 -11.59 16.91 7.64
N GLU A 171 -12.42 17.34 8.60
CA GLU A 171 -12.06 17.39 10.02
C GLU A 171 -11.77 15.98 10.58
N ILE A 172 -12.60 15.00 10.23
CA ILE A 172 -12.40 13.60 10.64
C ILE A 172 -11.15 13.01 9.97
N ASP A 173 -10.95 13.26 8.67
CA ASP A 173 -9.77 12.78 7.93
C ASP A 173 -8.47 13.38 8.47
N ALA A 174 -8.43 14.68 8.74
CA ALA A 174 -7.29 15.34 9.35
C ALA A 174 -6.98 14.75 10.74
N THR A 175 -8.01 14.54 11.56
CA THR A 175 -7.84 13.90 12.88
C THR A 175 -7.34 12.47 12.75
N MET A 176 -7.90 11.69 11.84
CA MET A 176 -7.50 10.31 11.57
C MET A 176 -6.04 10.24 11.10
N LYS A 177 -5.61 11.12 10.18
CA LYS A 177 -4.23 11.19 9.72
C LYS A 177 -3.27 11.42 10.87
N GLU A 178 -3.51 12.43 11.70
CA GLU A 178 -2.66 12.74 12.86
C GLU A 178 -2.64 11.60 13.88
N LYS A 179 -3.83 11.12 14.29
CA LYS A 179 -4.00 10.17 15.39
C LYS A 179 -3.71 8.72 15.04
N VAL A 180 -3.80 8.36 13.76
CA VAL A 180 -3.57 6.98 13.34
C VAL A 180 -2.26 6.90 12.58
N TYR A 181 -2.13 7.54 11.42
CA TYR A 181 -0.93 7.39 10.59
C TYR A 181 0.30 8.09 11.18
N GLY A 182 0.17 9.35 11.61
CA GLY A 182 1.26 10.13 12.18
C GLY A 182 1.80 9.51 13.47
N GLU A 183 0.92 9.22 14.43
CA GLU A 183 1.28 8.53 15.67
C GLU A 183 1.84 7.12 15.41
N TYR A 184 1.32 6.37 14.43
CA TYR A 184 1.87 5.07 14.08
C TYR A 184 3.33 5.16 13.63
N VAL A 185 3.66 6.06 12.71
CA VAL A 185 5.04 6.25 12.20
C VAL A 185 5.98 6.63 13.35
N LYS A 186 5.57 7.60 14.18
CA LYS A 186 6.34 8.07 15.33
C LYS A 186 6.66 6.95 16.32
N ASN A 187 5.69 6.08 16.60
CA ASN A 187 5.83 5.02 17.59
C ASN A 187 6.45 3.73 17.02
N ASN A 188 6.47 3.57 15.69
CA ASN A 188 6.92 2.34 15.03
C ASN A 188 7.90 2.61 13.88
N PRO A 189 9.00 3.38 14.05
CA PRO A 189 9.86 3.79 12.93
C PRO A 189 10.58 2.64 12.19
N ASN A 190 10.59 1.43 12.76
CA ASN A 190 11.16 0.22 12.17
C ASN A 190 10.10 -0.78 11.69
N SER A 191 8.81 -0.44 11.75
CA SER A 191 7.77 -1.32 11.22
C SER A 191 7.91 -1.47 9.69
N PRO A 192 7.67 -2.68 9.14
CA PRO A 192 7.71 -2.92 7.69
C PRO A 192 6.75 -2.03 6.88
N ILE A 193 5.73 -1.44 7.52
CA ILE A 193 4.71 -0.62 6.85
C ILE A 193 4.81 0.86 7.20
N SER A 194 5.85 1.32 7.90
CA SER A 194 5.93 2.72 8.34
C SER A 194 6.07 3.69 7.18
N MET A 195 6.74 3.30 6.09
CA MET A 195 6.77 4.12 4.89
C MET A 195 5.38 4.22 4.24
N PHE A 196 4.62 3.12 4.21
CA PHE A 196 3.23 3.14 3.77
C PHE A 196 2.37 4.08 4.63
N ALA A 197 2.45 3.97 5.96
CA ALA A 197 1.71 4.84 6.87
C ALA A 197 2.11 6.31 6.68
N LEU A 198 3.39 6.60 6.48
CA LEU A 198 3.87 7.96 6.19
C LEU A 198 3.28 8.51 4.88
N GLN A 199 3.16 7.69 3.83
CA GLN A 199 2.51 8.10 2.58
C GLN A 199 1.03 8.41 2.78
N GLN A 200 0.32 7.62 3.62
CA GLN A 200 -1.08 7.90 3.96
C GLN A 200 -1.22 9.19 4.79
N TYR A 201 -0.28 9.45 5.70
CA TYR A 201 -0.23 10.67 6.47
C TYR A 201 -0.01 11.91 5.60
N ALA A 202 0.98 11.83 4.69
CA ALA A 202 1.36 12.94 3.81
C ALA A 202 0.23 13.37 2.88
N GLY A 203 -0.58 12.43 2.38
CA GLY A 203 -1.69 12.71 1.49
C GLY A 203 -1.27 13.38 0.18
N TYR A 204 -2.21 14.06 -0.47
CA TYR A 204 -1.97 14.81 -1.71
C TYR A 204 -1.38 16.20 -1.43
N ASP A 205 -1.94 16.90 -0.44
CA ASP A 205 -1.48 18.21 0.00
C ASP A 205 -0.38 18.06 1.07
N LEU A 206 0.86 17.93 0.60
CA LEU A 206 2.02 17.70 1.44
C LEU A 206 2.35 18.93 2.32
N ASP A 207 2.08 18.82 3.61
CA ASP A 207 2.60 19.74 4.64
C ASP A 207 4.02 19.30 5.05
N ILE A 208 5.04 19.92 4.46
CA ILE A 208 6.44 19.54 4.67
C ILE A 208 6.86 19.63 6.14
N ASP A 209 6.37 20.64 6.87
CA ASP A 209 6.76 20.90 8.26
C ASP A 209 6.30 19.78 9.20
N LYS A 210 5.21 19.10 8.84
CA LYS A 210 4.70 17.93 9.56
C LYS A 210 5.30 16.61 9.07
N VAL A 211 5.50 16.48 7.77
CA VAL A 211 5.85 15.19 7.15
C VAL A 211 7.34 14.90 7.23
N GLU A 212 8.21 15.90 7.05
CA GLU A 212 9.66 15.70 7.09
C GLU A 212 10.16 15.12 8.43
N PRO A 213 9.72 15.62 9.61
CA PRO A 213 10.11 15.03 10.88
C PRO A 213 9.76 13.54 11.00
N LEU A 214 8.61 13.12 10.47
CA LEU A 214 8.21 11.71 10.48
C LEU A 214 9.10 10.88 9.54
N TYR A 215 9.42 11.38 8.35
CA TYR A 215 10.38 10.73 7.45
C TYR A 215 11.75 10.56 8.13
N VAL A 216 12.26 11.62 8.78
CA VAL A 216 13.53 11.59 9.50
C VAL A 216 13.51 10.59 10.66
N SER A 217 12.36 10.38 11.31
CA SER A 217 12.22 9.40 12.38
C SER A 217 12.33 7.94 11.93
N LEU A 218 12.10 7.66 10.63
CA LEU A 218 12.17 6.29 10.09
C LEU A 218 13.55 5.67 10.30
N SER A 219 13.56 4.37 10.61
CA SER A 219 14.77 3.58 10.70
C SER A 219 15.50 3.51 9.35
N ASN A 220 16.82 3.29 9.38
CA ASN A 220 17.62 3.15 8.15
C ASN A 220 17.08 2.06 7.23
N LYS A 221 16.65 0.93 7.80
CA LYS A 221 16.03 -0.18 7.05
C LYS A 221 14.82 0.28 6.23
N VAL A 222 13.95 1.12 6.81
CA VAL A 222 12.77 1.62 6.12
C VAL A 222 13.16 2.73 5.13
N LYS A 223 14.15 3.56 5.45
CA LYS A 223 14.69 4.57 4.51
C LYS A 223 15.40 3.97 3.30
N ASP A 224 15.90 2.74 3.42
CA ASP A 224 16.51 1.99 2.32
C ASP A 224 15.47 1.46 1.31
N TYR A 225 14.17 1.50 1.64
CA TYR A 225 13.12 1.12 0.71
C TYR A 225 13.08 2.03 -0.53
N PRO A 226 12.82 1.49 -1.73
CA PRO A 226 12.67 2.30 -2.93
C PRO A 226 11.63 3.43 -2.76
N SER A 227 10.48 3.14 -2.15
CA SER A 227 9.45 4.15 -1.88
C SER A 227 9.94 5.26 -0.95
N ALA A 228 10.77 4.97 0.05
CA ALA A 228 11.32 5.96 0.97
C ALA A 228 12.41 6.82 0.32
N LYS A 229 13.24 6.23 -0.55
CA LYS A 229 14.21 6.99 -1.35
C LYS A 229 13.52 7.97 -2.28
N HIS A 230 12.51 7.49 -3.01
CA HIS A 230 11.72 8.36 -3.89
C HIS A 230 10.97 9.45 -3.10
N PHE A 231 10.39 9.10 -1.95
CA PHE A 231 9.71 10.08 -1.10
C PHE A 231 10.64 11.18 -0.60
N LYS A 232 11.93 10.87 -0.36
CA LYS A 232 12.91 11.88 -0.04
C LYS A 232 13.13 12.89 -1.17
N GLU A 233 13.12 12.45 -2.43
CA GLU A 233 13.19 13.35 -3.58
C GLU A 233 12.00 14.31 -3.60
N VAL A 234 10.80 13.79 -3.30
CA VAL A 234 9.58 14.61 -3.16
C VAL A 234 9.73 15.65 -2.05
N LEU A 235 10.25 15.27 -0.87
CA LEU A 235 10.52 16.21 0.22
C LEU A 235 11.56 17.27 -0.16
N ASP A 236 12.63 16.88 -0.87
CA ASP A 236 13.68 17.78 -1.30
C ASP A 236 13.18 18.80 -2.35
N ILE A 237 12.27 18.40 -3.24
CA ILE A 237 11.57 19.29 -4.17
C ILE A 237 10.65 20.24 -3.40
N ALA A 238 9.78 19.69 -2.53
CA ALA A 238 8.83 20.48 -1.75
C ALA A 238 9.54 21.54 -0.90
N ARG A 239 10.71 21.23 -0.34
CA ARG A 239 11.54 22.19 0.41
C ARG A 239 11.99 23.37 -0.43
N LYS A 240 12.33 23.13 -1.69
CA LYS A 240 12.80 24.17 -2.63
C LYS A 240 11.65 25.03 -3.16
N THR A 241 10.45 24.49 -3.21
CA THR A 241 9.26 25.18 -3.74
C THR A 241 8.36 25.75 -2.64
N ALA A 242 8.74 25.58 -1.36
CA ALA A 242 7.98 26.11 -0.23
C ALA A 242 7.91 27.65 -0.29
N ILE A 243 6.73 28.20 0.02
CA ILE A 243 6.44 29.64 -0.01
C ILE A 243 7.48 30.37 0.87
N GLY A 244 8.26 31.27 0.27
CA GLY A 244 9.33 32.03 0.95
C GLY A 244 10.77 31.65 0.57
N GLN A 245 10.97 30.60 -0.24
CA GLN A 245 12.26 30.31 -0.88
C GLN A 245 12.42 31.12 -2.17
N THR A 246 13.55 31.79 -2.36
CA THR A 246 13.90 32.45 -3.62
C THR A 246 13.91 31.42 -4.74
N ALA A 247 13.17 31.66 -5.84
CA ALA A 247 13.20 30.79 -7.00
C ALA A 247 14.65 30.64 -7.53
N MET A 248 15.00 29.45 -8.05
CA MET A 248 16.28 29.28 -8.75
C MET A 248 16.37 30.29 -9.90
N ASP A 249 17.46 31.04 -9.95
CA ASP A 249 17.81 31.83 -11.13
C ASP A 249 17.92 30.88 -12.34
N PHE A 250 17.19 31.23 -13.39
CA PHE A 250 17.12 30.50 -14.66
C PHE A 250 18.27 30.86 -15.59
#